data_AF-A0A3D9TTF0-F1
#
_entry.id   AF-A0A3D9TTF0-F1
#
_cell.length_a   1.000
_cell.length_b   1.000
_cell.length_c   1.000
_cell.angle_alpha   90.00
_cell.angle_beta   90.00
_cell.angle_gamma   90.00
#
_symmetry.space_group_name_H-M   'P 1'
#
loop_
_entity.id
_entity.type
_entity.pdbx_description
1 polymer ?
#
loop_
_entity_poly.entity_id
_entity_poly.type
_entity_poly.pdbx_seq_one_letter_code
_entity_poly.pdbx_strand_id
1 'polypeptide(L)'
;MRKGYWNKSTALQVLHILLKEKYKMAEEDVLQTCDTKWVVANDLSTPLHNFWKNNPFRILHDYNPEVYTIEKWEVIKRMRRKKRVGNKNTPIV
;
A
#
# COMPACT_ATOMS: atom_id res chain seq x y z
N MET A 1 -27.63 2.24 15.38
CA MET A 1 -26.26 1.83 15.01
C MET A 1 -25.69 2.85 14.03
N ARG A 2 -24.65 3.62 14.39
CA ARG A 2 -24.00 4.52 13.42
C ARG A 2 -23.29 3.65 12.38
N LYS A 3 -23.82 3.59 11.17
CA LYS A 3 -23.09 3.05 10.01
C LYS A 3 -21.80 3.88 9.90
N GLY A 4 -20.64 3.24 10.09
CA GLY A 4 -19.36 3.92 9.90
C GLY A 4 -19.30 4.51 8.50
N TYR A 5 -18.80 5.74 8.38
CA TYR A 5 -18.56 6.43 7.08
C TYR A 5 -17.79 5.53 6.10
N TRP A 6 -16.87 4.73 6.63
CA TRP A 6 -16.10 3.77 5.88
C TRP A 6 -16.85 2.47 5.62
N ASN A 7 -17.01 2.15 4.34
CA ASN A 7 -17.27 0.80 3.85
C ASN A 7 -16.13 0.38 2.90
N LYS A 8 -16.04 -0.91 2.60
CA LYS A 8 -14.96 -1.47 1.79
C LYS A 8 -14.91 -0.86 0.38
N SER A 9 -16.06 -0.63 -0.24
CA SER A 9 -16.16 -0.04 -1.59
C SER A 9 -15.68 1.41 -1.62
N THR A 10 -16.10 2.25 -0.67
CA THR A 10 -15.66 3.65 -0.56
C THR A 10 -14.15 3.75 -0.34
N ALA A 11 -13.57 2.86 0.48
CA ALA A 11 -12.12 2.83 0.67
C ALA A 11 -11.37 2.45 -0.62
N LEU A 12 -11.89 1.52 -1.43
CA LEU A 12 -11.32 1.16 -2.73
C LEU A 12 -11.49 2.28 -3.77
N GLN A 13 -12.60 3.01 -3.75
CA GLN A 13 -12.81 4.19 -4.61
C GLN A 13 -11.83 5.32 -4.27
N VAL A 14 -11.64 5.62 -2.98
CA VAL A 14 -10.64 6.60 -2.54
C VAL A 14 -9.24 6.16 -2.97
N LEU A 15 -8.90 4.88 -2.79
CA LEU A 15 -7.62 4.34 -3.27
C LEU A 15 -7.47 4.53 -4.79
N HIS A 16 -8.51 4.25 -5.59
CA HIS A 16 -8.48 4.45 -7.04
C HIS A 16 -8.15 5.90 -7.42
N ILE A 17 -8.85 6.88 -6.83
CA ILE A 17 -8.64 8.32 -7.06
C ILE A 17 -7.21 8.71 -6.69
N LEU A 18 -6.71 8.25 -5.53
CA LEU A 18 -5.34 8.54 -5.12
C LEU A 18 -4.33 8.02 -6.16
N LEU A 19 -4.46 6.76 -6.56
CA LEU A 19 -3.50 6.12 -7.46
C LEU A 19 -3.55 6.70 -8.88
N LYS A 20 -4.74 6.92 -9.44
CA LYS A 20 -4.91 7.32 -10.84
C LYS A 20 -4.95 8.82 -11.05
N GLU A 21 -5.53 9.59 -10.15
CA GLU A 21 -5.73 11.03 -10.36
C GLU A 21 -4.67 11.85 -9.62
N LYS A 22 -4.49 11.60 -8.31
CA LYS A 22 -3.59 12.40 -7.48
C LYS A 22 -2.12 12.11 -7.75
N TYR A 23 -1.74 10.83 -7.73
CA TYR A 23 -0.35 10.42 -7.86
C TYR A 23 0.02 9.87 -9.25
N LYS A 24 -0.98 9.54 -10.10
CA LYS A 24 -0.81 9.04 -11.47
C LYS A 24 0.24 7.92 -11.58
N MET A 25 0.16 6.96 -10.67
CA MET A 25 1.18 5.92 -10.51
C MET A 25 0.98 4.76 -11.48
N ALA A 26 2.09 4.25 -12.02
CA ALA A 26 2.12 2.94 -12.68
C ALA A 26 1.98 1.83 -11.63
N GLU A 27 1.45 0.67 -12.03
CA GLU A 27 1.13 -0.44 -11.12
C GLU A 27 2.36 -0.96 -10.37
N GLU A 28 3.52 -0.94 -11.03
CA GLU A 28 4.82 -1.31 -10.47
C GLU A 28 5.25 -0.35 -9.36
N ASP A 29 5.01 0.95 -9.55
CA ASP A 29 5.34 2.00 -8.58
C ASP A 29 4.41 1.95 -7.37
N VAL A 30 3.15 1.56 -7.57
CA VAL A 30 2.18 1.38 -6.49
C VAL A 30 2.68 0.36 -5.49
N LEU A 31 3.14 -0.82 -5.93
CA LEU A 31 3.64 -1.85 -5.02
C LEU A 31 4.88 -1.41 -4.25
N GLN A 32 5.73 -0.57 -4.86
CA GLN A 32 6.94 -0.05 -4.23
C GLN A 32 6.66 1.07 -3.22
N THR A 33 5.65 1.90 -3.47
CA THR A 33 5.38 3.13 -2.71
C THR A 33 4.27 2.97 -1.68
N CYS A 34 3.24 2.18 -1.99
CA CYS A 34 2.08 1.97 -1.11
C CYS A 34 2.46 1.02 0.04
N ASP A 35 3.11 1.59 1.05
CA ASP A 35 3.34 0.96 2.34
C ASP A 35 2.37 1.50 3.40
N THR A 36 2.44 0.98 4.63
CA THR A 36 1.55 1.40 5.71
C THR A 36 1.66 2.90 5.98
N LYS A 37 2.85 3.50 5.85
CA LYS A 37 3.03 4.94 6.10
C LYS A 37 2.33 5.75 5.02
N TRP A 38 2.47 5.37 3.76
CA TRP A 38 1.79 6.02 2.65
C TRP A 38 0.26 5.94 2.78
N VAL A 39 -0.28 4.79 3.18
CA VAL A 39 -1.73 4.62 3.38
C VAL A 39 -2.24 5.48 4.53
N VAL A 40 -1.49 5.53 5.64
CA VAL A 40 -1.83 6.40 6.78
C VAL A 40 -1.74 7.88 6.42
N ALA A 41 -0.74 8.28 5.64
CA ALA A 41 -0.57 9.66 5.18
C ALA A 41 -1.66 10.14 4.20
N ASN A 42 -2.45 9.21 3.65
CA ASN A 42 -3.59 9.51 2.77
C ASN A 42 -4.94 9.23 3.46
N ASP A 43 -5.00 9.33 4.78
CA ASP A 43 -6.23 9.21 5.59
C ASP A 43 -6.97 7.87 5.48
N LEU A 44 -6.29 6.84 4.97
CA LEU A 44 -6.83 5.48 4.84
C LEU A 44 -6.48 4.59 6.05
N SER A 45 -6.02 5.17 7.17
CA SER A 45 -5.66 4.42 8.38
C SER A 45 -6.84 3.62 8.95
N THR A 46 -7.99 4.27 9.16
CA THR A 46 -9.20 3.65 9.69
C THR A 46 -9.72 2.50 8.82
N PRO A 47 -9.94 2.66 7.50
CA PRO A 47 -10.37 1.54 6.66
C PRO A 47 -9.29 0.45 6.54
N LEU A 48 -8.00 0.81 6.52
CA LEU A 48 -6.89 -0.16 6.54
C LEU A 48 -6.95 -1.06 7.79
N HIS A 49 -7.20 -0.49 8.95
CA HIS A 49 -7.37 -1.24 10.18
C HIS A 49 -8.60 -2.15 10.13
N ASN A 50 -9.76 -1.57 9.81
CA ASN A 50 -11.05 -2.24 9.91
C ASN A 50 -11.23 -3.39 8.91
N PHE A 51 -10.73 -3.26 7.67
CA PHE A 51 -11.00 -4.24 6.61
C PHE A 51 -9.77 -5.08 6.25
N TRP A 52 -8.57 -4.55 6.46
CA TRP A 52 -7.34 -5.15 5.93
C TRP A 52 -6.30 -5.48 7.00
N LYS A 53 -6.67 -5.45 8.29
CA LYS A 53 -5.80 -5.80 9.44
C LYS A 53 -4.45 -5.09 9.39
N ASN A 54 -4.44 -3.79 9.07
CA ASN A 54 -3.23 -2.97 8.96
C ASN A 54 -2.24 -3.42 7.86
N ASN A 55 -2.67 -4.24 6.90
CA ASN A 55 -1.81 -4.73 5.82
C ASN A 55 -2.06 -3.97 4.50
N PRO A 56 -1.14 -3.11 4.04
CA PRO A 56 -1.29 -2.30 2.82
C PRO A 56 -1.30 -3.15 1.55
N PHE A 57 -0.70 -4.34 1.56
CA PHE A 57 -0.80 -5.23 0.40
C PHE A 57 -2.24 -5.75 0.22
N ARG A 58 -2.98 -5.99 1.31
CA ARG A 58 -4.34 -6.53 1.20
C ARG A 58 -5.33 -5.55 0.58
N ILE A 59 -5.16 -4.24 0.81
CA ILE A 59 -6.00 -3.24 0.13
C ILE A 59 -5.69 -3.20 -1.37
N LEU A 60 -4.42 -3.35 -1.78
CA LEU A 60 -4.02 -3.44 -3.19
C LEU A 60 -4.53 -4.72 -3.85
N HIS A 61 -4.37 -5.87 -3.16
CA HIS A 61 -4.84 -7.16 -3.66
C HIS A 61 -6.36 -7.18 -3.84
N ASP A 62 -7.11 -6.61 -2.89
CA ASP A 62 -8.57 -6.47 -3.04
C ASP A 62 -8.97 -5.45 -4.12
N TYR A 63 -8.12 -4.46 -4.41
CA TYR A 63 -8.35 -3.48 -5.47
C TYR A 63 -8.18 -4.08 -6.86
N ASN A 64 -7.13 -4.87 -7.08
CA ASN A 64 -6.93 -5.62 -8.32
C ASN A 64 -6.07 -6.87 -8.08
N PRO A 65 -6.67 -8.06 -7.88
CA PRO A 65 -5.93 -9.26 -7.50
C PRO A 65 -5.07 -9.84 -8.63
N GLU A 66 -5.43 -9.59 -9.89
CA GLU A 66 -4.68 -10.05 -11.07
C GLU A 66 -3.38 -9.27 -11.25
N VAL A 67 -3.44 -7.96 -10.95
CA VAL A 67 -2.27 -7.08 -11.02
C VAL A 67 -1.39 -7.23 -9.78
N TYR A 68 -2.00 -7.19 -8.59
CA TYR A 68 -1.30 -7.16 -7.30
C TYR A 68 -1.24 -8.57 -6.69
N THR A 69 -0.44 -9.43 -7.30
CA THR A 69 -0.26 -10.81 -6.87
C THR A 69 0.69 -10.92 -5.67
N ILE A 70 0.57 -12.04 -4.94
CA ILE A 70 1.47 -12.37 -3.82
C ILE A 70 2.93 -12.46 -4.33
N GLU A 71 3.15 -12.99 -5.53
CA GLU A 71 4.48 -13.12 -6.13
C GLU A 71 5.17 -11.78 -6.32
N LYS A 72 4.48 -10.80 -6.93
CA LYS A 72 5.01 -9.43 -7.09
C LYS A 72 5.31 -8.81 -5.73
N TRP A 73 4.44 -9.03 -4.73
CA TRP A 73 4.67 -8.54 -3.37
C TRP A 73 5.91 -9.16 -2.70
N GLU A 74 6.15 -10.46 -2.87
CA GLU A 74 7.36 -11.11 -2.35
C GLU A 74 8.64 -10.53 -2.96
N VAL A 75 8.62 -10.23 -4.26
CA VAL A 75 9.73 -9.56 -4.95
C VAL A 75 10.02 -8.19 -4.33
N ILE A 76 9.00 -7.35 -4.13
CA ILE A 76 9.17 -6.03 -3.50
C ILE A 76 9.66 -6.13 -2.05
N LYS A 77 9.17 -7.09 -1.26
CA LYS A 77 9.68 -7.33 0.10
C LYS A 77 11.16 -7.67 0.09
N ARG A 78 11.62 -8.51 -0.85
CA ARG A 78 13.05 -8.84 -1.00
C ARG A 78 13.87 -7.60 -1.36
N MET A 79 13.39 -6.76 -2.29
CA MET A 79 14.06 -5.50 -2.66
C MET A 79 14.18 -4.54 -1.47
N ARG A 80 13.10 -4.33 -0.71
CA ARG A 80 13.08 -3.48 0.49
C ARG A 80 14.04 -3.97 1.57
N ARG A 81 14.18 -5.29 1.76
CA ARG A 81 15.18 -5.86 2.68
C ARG A 81 16.61 -5.58 2.22
N LYS A 82 16.93 -5.79 0.94
CA LYS A 82 18.28 -5.53 0.40
C LYS A 82 18.67 -4.06 0.53
N LYS A 83 17.75 -3.12 0.23
CA LYS A 83 17.98 -1.67 0.39
C LYS A 83 18.30 -1.29 1.85
N ARG A 84 17.65 -1.94 2.81
CA ARG A 84 17.94 -1.76 4.24
C ARG A 84 19.28 -2.35 4.69
N VAL A 85 19.77 -3.39 4.03
CA VAL A 85 21.05 -4.04 4.39
C VAL A 85 22.23 -3.27 3.76
N GLY A 86 22.10 -2.80 2.53
CA GLY A 86 23.14 -2.00 1.85
C GLY A 86 23.43 -0.65 2.52
N ASN A 87 22.44 -0.02 3.17
CA ASN A 87 22.62 1.27 3.85
C ASN A 87 23.27 1.16 5.26
N LYS A 88 23.60 -0.04 5.73
CA LYS A 88 24.29 -0.24 7.02
C LYS A 88 25.81 -0.25 6.90
N ASN A 89 26.33 -0.24 5.66
CA ASN A 89 27.76 -0.36 5.38
C ASN A 89 28.40 0.95 4.92
N THR A 90 27.71 2.09 5.04
CA THR A 90 28.33 3.40 4.82
C THR A 90 29.13 3.75 6.07
N PRO A 91 30.47 3.89 6.00
CA PRO A 91 31.23 4.43 7.12
C PRO A 91 30.70 5.84 7.38
N ILE A 92 30.38 6.13 8.64
CA ILE A 92 30.25 7.51 9.08
C ILE A 92 31.66 8.09 8.92
N VAL A 93 31.85 8.92 7.88
CA VAL A 93 33.03 9.79 7.76
C VAL A 93 32.88 10.92 8.75
#